data_AF-A0A1V3XIT1-F1
#
_entry.id   AF-A0A1V3XIT1-F1
#
_cell.length_a   1.000
_cell.length_b   1.000
_cell.length_c   1.000
_cell.angle_alpha   90.00
_cell.angle_beta   90.00
_cell.angle_gamma   90.00
#
_symmetry.space_group_name_H-M   'P 1'
#
loop_
_entity.id
_entity.type
_entity.pdbx_description
1 polymer ?
#
loop_
_entity_poly.entity_id
_entity_poly.type
_entity_poly.pdbx_seq_one_letter_code
_entity_poly.pdbx_strand_id
1 'polypeptide(L)'
;MLLPPETNSALIYGGAGSGSLFMAAAAWEGLAAELQAAASSFDAVISGLAAGPWSGPAAVAMTAAAAPYVSWLAASAAQAQGAATQARVAATAFEAAQTSTVHPAAVTANRVLLGALVATNFVGQNTPAIAATEFDYMQMWAQDVAAMVGYHAGAMSVAATLRRNSLVTPRPR
;
A
#
# COMPACT_ATOMS: atom_id res chain seq x y z
N MET A 1 -11.11 -15.42 5.46
CA MET A 1 -11.22 -14.94 4.07
C MET A 1 -12.42 -15.53 3.31
N LEU A 2 -13.07 -16.59 3.78
CA LEU A 2 -14.35 -17.04 3.20
C LEU A 2 -15.52 -16.23 3.77
N LEU A 3 -15.70 -15.01 3.28
CA LEU A 3 -16.92 -14.23 3.50
C LEU A 3 -17.78 -14.32 2.24
N PRO A 4 -19.12 -14.19 2.34
CA PRO A 4 -19.99 -14.18 1.17
C PRO A 4 -19.74 -12.93 0.31
N PRO A 5 -20.11 -12.97 -1.00
CA PRO A 5 -19.93 -11.85 -1.92
C PRO A 5 -20.47 -10.53 -1.39
N GLU A 6 -21.64 -10.51 -0.76
CA GLU A 6 -22.28 -9.30 -0.22
C GLU A 6 -21.35 -8.57 0.74
N THR A 7 -20.67 -9.32 1.61
CA THR A 7 -19.76 -8.76 2.62
C THR A 7 -18.44 -8.32 1.98
N ASN A 8 -17.81 -9.16 1.17
CA ASN A 8 -16.54 -8.81 0.53
C ASN A 8 -16.68 -7.59 -0.39
N SER A 9 -17.71 -7.59 -1.23
CA SER A 9 -18.07 -6.48 -2.12
C SER A 9 -18.38 -5.22 -1.31
N ALA A 10 -19.22 -5.29 -0.26
CA ALA A 10 -19.54 -4.10 0.54
C ALA A 10 -18.30 -3.50 1.24
N LEU A 11 -17.41 -4.34 1.77
CA LEU A 11 -16.21 -3.89 2.47
C LEU A 11 -15.23 -3.16 1.53
N ILE A 12 -14.99 -3.68 0.33
CA ILE A 12 -14.00 -3.08 -0.59
C ILE A 12 -14.53 -1.82 -1.28
N TYR A 13 -15.84 -1.73 -1.54
CA TYR A 13 -16.46 -0.57 -2.20
C TYR A 13 -16.94 0.51 -1.22
N GLY A 14 -17.17 0.18 0.06
CA GLY A 14 -17.65 1.13 1.07
C GLY A 14 -16.58 1.97 1.76
N GLY A 15 -15.29 1.73 1.47
CA GLY A 15 -14.16 2.43 2.10
C GLY A 15 -13.84 3.80 1.49
N ALA A 16 -12.91 4.53 2.12
CA ALA A 16 -12.43 5.84 1.66
C ALA A 16 -11.56 5.80 0.37
N GLY A 17 -11.30 4.61 -0.16
CA GLY A 17 -10.45 4.40 -1.35
C GLY A 17 -8.94 4.51 -1.09
N SER A 18 -8.17 4.49 -2.17
CA SER A 18 -6.70 4.52 -2.19
C SER A 18 -6.10 5.93 -2.09
N GLY A 19 -6.89 6.99 -2.20
CA GLY A 19 -6.40 8.36 -2.35
C GLY A 19 -5.46 8.84 -1.24
N SER A 20 -5.76 8.50 0.02
CA SER A 20 -4.91 8.86 1.16
C SER A 20 -3.53 8.17 1.12
N LEU A 21 -3.43 6.98 0.52
CA LEU A 21 -2.15 6.28 0.34
C LEU A 21 -1.30 6.95 -0.73
N PHE A 22 -1.89 7.46 -1.81
CA PHE A 22 -1.16 8.26 -2.79
C PHE A 22 -0.70 9.61 -2.23
N MET A 23 -1.54 10.26 -1.42
CA MET A 23 -1.12 11.48 -0.70
C MET A 23 0.03 11.20 0.25
N ALA A 24 -0.02 10.10 1.01
CA ALA A 24 1.07 9.68 1.87
C ALA A 24 2.34 9.39 1.06
N ALA A 25 2.22 8.76 -0.10
CA ALA A 25 3.36 8.53 -0.99
C ALA A 25 4.04 9.85 -1.41
N ALA A 26 3.25 10.84 -1.86
CA ALA A 26 3.77 12.15 -2.23
C ALA A 26 4.44 12.88 -1.06
N ALA A 27 3.85 12.81 0.14
CA ALA A 27 4.45 13.40 1.34
C ALA A 27 5.80 12.75 1.70
N TRP A 28 5.91 11.42 1.60
CA TRP A 28 7.16 10.69 1.84
C TRP A 28 8.24 11.03 0.80
N GLU A 29 7.87 11.28 -0.45
CA GLU A 29 8.82 11.76 -1.46
C GLU A 29 9.30 13.18 -1.18
N GLY A 30 8.41 14.07 -0.77
CA GLY A 30 8.78 15.41 -0.33
C GLY A 30 9.81 15.36 0.80
N LEU A 31 9.56 14.53 1.81
CA LEU A 31 10.51 14.32 2.91
C LEU A 31 11.85 13.72 2.43
N ALA A 32 11.82 12.76 1.51
CA ALA A 32 13.05 12.20 0.94
C ALA A 32 13.89 13.27 0.24
N ALA A 33 13.25 14.16 -0.54
CA ALA A 33 13.91 15.26 -1.22
C ALA A 33 14.51 16.27 -0.23
N GLU A 34 13.77 16.64 0.82
CA GLU A 34 14.26 17.54 1.88
C GLU A 34 15.47 16.96 2.62
N LEU A 35 15.43 15.68 2.98
CA LEU A 35 16.55 15.00 3.64
C LEU A 35 17.79 14.91 2.75
N GLN A 36 17.61 14.66 1.46
CA GLN A 36 18.71 14.63 0.51
C GLN A 36 19.32 16.03 0.30
N ALA A 37 18.49 17.06 0.20
CA ALA A 37 18.96 18.45 0.12
C ALA A 37 19.72 18.85 1.38
N ALA A 38 19.24 18.47 2.57
CA ALA A 38 19.94 18.67 3.82
C ALA A 38 21.31 17.96 3.82
N ALA A 39 21.37 16.69 3.41
CA ALA A 39 22.62 15.94 3.33
C ALA A 39 23.66 16.65 2.44
N SER A 40 23.25 17.10 1.26
CA SER A 40 24.12 17.85 0.34
C SER A 40 24.56 19.20 0.92
N SER A 41 23.67 19.91 1.63
CA SER A 41 24.03 21.16 2.30
C SER A 41 25.06 20.94 3.41
N PHE A 42 24.91 19.89 4.22
CA PHE A 42 25.87 19.57 5.29
C PHE A 42 27.23 19.17 4.70
N ASP A 43 27.23 18.34 3.65
CA ASP A 43 28.46 17.92 2.97
C ASP A 43 29.22 19.11 2.36
N ALA A 44 28.51 20.07 1.78
CA ALA A 44 29.10 21.31 1.26
C ALA A 44 29.77 22.14 2.38
N VAL A 45 29.14 22.25 3.55
CA VAL A 45 29.71 22.96 4.71
C VAL A 45 30.95 22.24 5.23
N ILE A 46 30.91 20.91 5.36
CA ILE A 46 32.06 20.09 5.79
C ILE A 46 33.23 20.24 4.81
N SER A 47 32.95 20.18 3.51
CA SER A 47 33.95 20.36 2.45
C SER A 47 34.58 21.75 2.47
N GLY A 48 33.76 22.80 2.62
CA GLY A 48 34.23 24.18 2.74
C GLY A 48 35.11 24.40 3.97
N LEU A 49 34.78 23.76 5.10
CA LEU A 49 35.58 23.80 6.31
C LEU A 49 36.92 23.06 6.15
N ALA A 50 36.90 21.88 5.52
CA ALA A 50 38.10 21.08 5.26
C ALA A 50 39.08 21.78 4.31
N ALA A 51 38.56 22.54 3.34
CA ALA A 51 39.34 23.35 2.40
C ALA A 51 39.69 24.76 2.95
N GLY A 52 39.19 25.11 4.13
CA GLY A 52 39.29 26.44 4.71
C GLY A 52 40.62 26.73 5.40
N PRO A 53 40.82 27.97 5.88
CA PRO A 53 42.04 28.39 6.57
C PRO A 53 42.21 27.75 7.96
N TRP A 54 41.13 27.24 8.56
CA TRP A 54 41.19 26.48 9.81
C TRP A 54 41.63 25.04 9.52
N SER A 55 42.92 24.78 9.67
CA SER A 55 43.55 23.48 9.38
C SER A 55 44.24 22.90 10.61
N GLY A 56 44.42 21.56 10.62
CA GLY A 56 45.08 20.83 11.70
C GLY A 56 44.19 19.79 12.39
N PRO A 57 44.69 19.13 13.45
CA PRO A 57 44.02 17.98 14.09
C PRO A 57 42.59 18.25 14.57
N ALA A 58 42.31 19.47 15.03
CA ALA A 58 40.97 19.86 15.48
C ALA A 58 39.95 19.96 14.33
N ALA A 59 40.36 20.48 13.17
CA ALA A 59 39.52 20.54 11.97
C ALA A 59 39.22 19.13 11.44
N VAL A 60 40.23 18.25 11.43
CA VAL A 60 40.07 16.83 11.05
C VAL A 60 39.13 16.09 12.01
N ALA A 61 39.25 16.33 13.32
CA ALA A 61 38.35 15.72 14.31
C ALA A 61 36.90 16.17 14.12
N MET A 62 36.68 17.45 13.78
CA MET A 62 35.34 18.00 13.54
C MET A 62 34.69 17.43 12.27
N THR A 63 35.42 17.35 11.15
CA THR A 63 34.88 16.76 9.91
C THR A 63 34.59 15.26 10.09
N ALA A 64 35.45 14.53 10.80
CA ALA A 64 35.23 13.12 11.14
C ALA A 64 33.97 12.93 12.02
N ALA A 65 33.71 13.84 12.96
CA ALA A 65 32.52 13.78 13.81
C ALA A 65 31.21 14.10 13.04
N ALA A 66 31.29 14.90 11.98
CA ALA A 66 30.13 15.31 11.19
C ALA A 66 29.71 14.28 10.11
N ALA A 67 30.66 13.46 9.61
CA ALA A 67 30.39 12.48 8.55
C ALA A 67 29.26 11.48 8.85
N PRO A 68 29.10 10.94 10.08
CA PRO A 68 27.98 10.05 10.43
C PRO A 68 26.61 10.72 10.31
N TYR A 69 26.52 12.05 10.44
CA TYR A 69 25.26 12.77 10.30
C TYR A 69 24.82 12.88 8.84
N VAL A 70 25.76 13.15 7.93
CA VAL A 70 25.49 13.17 6.48
C VAL A 70 25.07 11.78 5.99
N SER A 71 25.75 10.73 6.44
CA SER A 71 25.37 9.36 6.07
C SER A 71 24.00 8.97 6.64
N TRP A 72 23.68 9.41 7.86
CA TRP A 72 22.35 9.22 8.45
C TRP A 72 21.26 9.93 7.64
N LEU A 73 21.47 11.20 7.25
CA LEU A 73 20.51 11.94 6.41
C LEU A 73 20.25 11.24 5.07
N ALA A 74 21.32 10.80 4.39
CA ALA A 74 21.19 10.07 3.13
C ALA A 74 20.45 8.73 3.30
N ALA A 75 20.75 7.99 4.37
CA ALA A 75 20.03 6.74 4.68
C ALA A 75 18.56 6.99 5.02
N SER A 76 18.24 8.04 5.76
CA SER A 76 16.87 8.45 6.06
C SER A 76 16.10 8.89 4.80
N ALA A 77 16.76 9.60 3.87
CA ALA A 77 16.17 9.94 2.57
C ALA A 77 15.80 8.68 1.78
N ALA A 78 16.69 7.68 1.74
CA ALA A 78 16.42 6.40 1.09
C ALA A 78 15.25 5.63 1.75
N GLN A 79 15.15 5.66 3.09
CA GLN A 79 14.03 5.05 3.79
C GLN A 79 12.69 5.75 3.48
N ALA A 80 12.68 7.09 3.43
CA ALA A 80 11.51 7.87 3.05
C ALA A 80 11.07 7.54 1.61
N GLN A 81 12.01 7.44 0.66
CA GLN A 81 11.71 7.02 -0.71
C GLN A 81 11.14 5.58 -0.77
N GLY A 82 11.69 4.68 0.04
CA GLY A 82 11.16 3.33 0.21
C GLY A 82 9.72 3.34 0.72
N ALA A 83 9.42 4.15 1.74
CA ALA A 83 8.06 4.30 2.29
C ALA A 83 7.08 4.85 1.25
N ALA A 84 7.49 5.85 0.46
CA ALA A 84 6.68 6.37 -0.64
C ALA A 84 6.32 5.29 -1.67
N THR A 85 7.32 4.51 -2.08
CA THR A 85 7.13 3.40 -3.02
C THR A 85 6.15 2.37 -2.47
N GLN A 86 6.31 1.97 -1.20
CA GLN A 86 5.44 1.00 -0.56
C GLN A 86 4.00 1.52 -0.38
N ALA A 87 3.81 2.81 -0.11
CA ALA A 87 2.49 3.42 -0.07
C ALA A 87 1.78 3.33 -1.42
N ARG A 88 2.48 3.55 -2.54
CA ARG A 88 1.92 3.34 -3.88
C ARG A 88 1.56 1.89 -4.15
N VAL A 89 2.44 0.96 -3.79
CA VAL A 89 2.17 -0.49 -3.96
C VAL A 89 0.93 -0.90 -3.17
N ALA A 90 0.74 -0.38 -1.95
CA ALA A 90 -0.47 -0.63 -1.17
C ALA A 90 -1.72 -0.04 -1.86
N ALA A 91 -1.62 1.18 -2.39
CA ALA A 91 -2.71 1.84 -3.11
C ALA A 91 -3.15 1.04 -4.34
N THR A 92 -2.19 0.61 -5.16
CA THR A 92 -2.48 -0.16 -6.38
C THR A 92 -2.96 -1.57 -6.08
N ALA A 93 -2.48 -2.20 -4.99
CA ALA A 93 -3.02 -3.48 -4.53
C ALA A 93 -4.49 -3.38 -4.12
N PHE A 94 -4.89 -2.28 -3.47
CA PHE A 94 -6.29 -2.01 -3.16
C PHE A 94 -7.12 -1.83 -4.42
N GLU A 95 -6.65 -1.05 -5.40
CA GLU A 95 -7.37 -0.82 -6.66
C GLU A 95 -7.51 -2.10 -7.49
N ALA A 96 -6.46 -2.92 -7.54
CA ALA A 96 -6.50 -4.23 -8.19
C ALA A 96 -7.52 -5.17 -7.50
N ALA A 97 -7.58 -5.15 -6.16
CA ALA A 97 -8.58 -5.91 -5.40
C ALA A 97 -9.99 -5.42 -5.73
N GLN A 98 -10.23 -4.11 -5.65
CA GLN A 98 -11.53 -3.50 -5.91
C GLN A 98 -12.04 -3.81 -7.32
N THR A 99 -11.18 -3.68 -8.34
CA THR A 99 -11.53 -3.98 -9.74
C THR A 99 -11.77 -5.47 -10.00
N SER A 100 -11.12 -6.34 -9.23
CA SER A 100 -11.30 -7.80 -9.33
C SER A 100 -12.51 -8.30 -8.54
N THR A 101 -12.95 -7.57 -7.51
CA THR A 101 -14.14 -7.90 -6.70
C THR A 101 -15.41 -7.58 -7.48
N VAL A 102 -16.39 -8.47 -7.38
CA VAL A 102 -17.71 -8.31 -8.00
C VAL A 102 -18.36 -7.02 -7.50
N HIS A 103 -18.99 -6.27 -8.39
CA HIS A 103 -19.67 -5.04 -7.98
C HIS A 103 -20.92 -5.37 -7.12
N PRO A 104 -21.19 -4.67 -6.01
CA PRO A 104 -22.32 -4.96 -5.12
C PRO A 104 -23.69 -5.03 -5.82
N ALA A 105 -23.89 -4.23 -6.87
CA ALA A 105 -25.12 -4.25 -7.67
C ALA A 105 -25.33 -5.58 -8.41
N ALA A 106 -24.26 -6.23 -8.87
CA ALA A 106 -24.36 -7.53 -9.55
C ALA A 106 -24.73 -8.64 -8.57
N VAL A 107 -24.15 -8.63 -7.38
CA VAL A 107 -24.53 -9.55 -6.28
C VAL A 107 -26.01 -9.37 -5.94
N THR A 108 -26.44 -8.12 -5.76
CA THR A 108 -27.83 -7.80 -5.44
C THR A 108 -28.79 -8.25 -6.55
N ALA A 109 -28.46 -7.99 -7.81
CA ALA A 109 -29.28 -8.42 -8.94
C ALA A 109 -29.46 -9.95 -8.99
N ASN A 110 -28.38 -10.70 -8.76
CA ASN A 110 -28.45 -12.16 -8.69
C ASN A 110 -29.37 -12.65 -7.55
N ARG A 111 -29.28 -12.06 -6.35
CA ARG A 111 -30.13 -12.42 -5.21
C ARG A 111 -31.60 -12.07 -5.43
N VAL A 112 -31.89 -10.93 -6.04
CA VAL A 112 -33.25 -10.53 -6.42
C VAL A 112 -33.84 -11.49 -7.46
N LEU A 113 -33.05 -11.85 -8.49
CA LEU A 113 -33.48 -12.82 -9.50
C LEU A 113 -33.79 -14.19 -8.88
N LEU A 114 -32.93 -14.68 -7.99
CA LEU A 114 -33.17 -15.94 -7.27
C LEU A 114 -34.51 -15.92 -6.52
N GLY A 115 -34.78 -14.84 -5.77
CA GLY A 115 -36.05 -14.66 -5.06
C GLY A 115 -37.27 -14.70 -5.98
N ALA A 116 -37.20 -14.02 -7.14
CA ALA A 116 -38.28 -14.02 -8.13
C ALA A 116 -38.52 -15.40 -8.77
N LEU A 117 -37.44 -16.11 -9.13
CA LEU A 117 -37.52 -17.45 -9.71
C LEU A 117 -38.13 -18.45 -8.74
N VAL A 118 -37.74 -18.41 -7.47
CA VAL A 118 -38.30 -19.26 -6.40
C VAL A 118 -39.78 -18.95 -6.17
N ALA A 119 -40.13 -17.66 -6.05
CA ALA A 119 -41.50 -17.23 -5.80
C ALA A 119 -42.49 -17.63 -6.91
N THR A 120 -41.99 -17.84 -8.14
CA THR A 120 -42.79 -18.23 -9.31
C THR A 120 -42.67 -19.71 -9.68
N ASN A 121 -41.96 -20.52 -8.89
CA ASN A 121 -41.69 -21.94 -9.21
C ASN A 121 -42.82 -22.90 -8.81
N PHE A 122 -44.09 -22.54 -9.01
CA PHE A 122 -45.26 -23.30 -8.51
C PHE A 122 -45.33 -24.75 -8.99
N VAL A 123 -44.85 -25.01 -10.21
CA VAL A 123 -44.89 -26.33 -10.85
C VAL A 123 -43.49 -26.84 -11.23
N GLY A 124 -42.43 -26.24 -10.67
CA GLY A 124 -41.06 -26.72 -10.86
C GLY A 124 -40.36 -26.30 -12.16
N GLN A 125 -41.02 -25.55 -13.06
CA GLN A 125 -40.44 -25.12 -14.35
C GLN A 125 -39.18 -24.26 -14.22
N ASN A 126 -39.07 -23.46 -13.15
CA ASN A 126 -37.92 -22.56 -12.95
C ASN A 126 -36.71 -23.27 -12.33
N THR A 127 -36.80 -24.55 -11.99
CA THR A 127 -35.73 -25.28 -11.30
C THR A 127 -34.37 -25.19 -12.00
N PRO A 128 -34.26 -25.33 -13.34
CA PRO A 128 -32.99 -25.14 -14.04
C PRO A 128 -32.44 -23.70 -13.94
N ALA A 129 -33.31 -22.69 -13.99
CA ALA A 129 -32.92 -21.29 -13.89
C ALA A 129 -32.46 -20.91 -12.47
N ILE A 130 -33.10 -21.49 -11.44
CA ILE A 130 -32.67 -21.38 -10.03
C ILE A 130 -31.25 -21.93 -9.89
N ALA A 131 -31.01 -23.15 -10.38
CA ALA A 131 -29.69 -23.79 -10.31
C ALA A 131 -28.61 -22.97 -11.03
N ALA A 132 -28.92 -22.40 -12.21
CA ALA A 132 -28.01 -21.51 -12.91
C ALA A 132 -27.71 -20.23 -12.10
N THR A 133 -28.73 -19.61 -11.50
CA THR A 133 -28.58 -18.38 -10.68
C THR A 133 -27.74 -18.65 -9.43
N GLU A 134 -27.92 -19.81 -8.79
CA GLU A 134 -27.08 -20.25 -7.66
C GLU A 134 -25.64 -20.52 -8.08
N PHE A 135 -25.44 -21.14 -9.24
CA PHE A 135 -24.10 -21.35 -9.80
C PHE A 135 -23.37 -20.03 -10.08
N ASP A 136 -24.05 -19.05 -10.69
CA ASP A 136 -23.48 -17.72 -10.92
C ASP A 136 -23.06 -17.04 -9.61
N TYR A 137 -23.85 -17.20 -8.55
CA TYR A 137 -23.48 -16.68 -7.24
C TYR A 137 -22.25 -17.38 -6.65
N MET A 138 -22.12 -18.70 -6.83
CA MET A 138 -20.91 -19.42 -6.42
C MET A 138 -19.67 -18.93 -7.18
N GLN A 139 -19.81 -18.58 -8.47
CA GLN A 139 -18.73 -17.95 -9.25
C GLN A 139 -18.37 -16.56 -8.69
N MET A 140 -19.36 -15.73 -8.38
CA MET A 140 -19.13 -14.43 -7.73
C MET A 140 -18.38 -14.61 -6.40
N TRP A 141 -18.74 -15.62 -5.62
CA TRP A 141 -18.06 -15.92 -4.36
C TRP A 141 -16.60 -16.33 -4.56
N ALA A 142 -16.33 -17.23 -5.50
CA ALA A 142 -14.97 -17.64 -5.82
C ALA A 142 -14.11 -16.45 -6.28
N GLN A 143 -14.67 -15.57 -7.11
CA GLN A 143 -13.99 -14.36 -7.59
C GLN A 143 -13.66 -13.39 -6.44
N ASP A 144 -14.62 -13.09 -5.57
CA ASP A 144 -14.41 -12.21 -4.42
C ASP A 144 -13.37 -12.77 -3.45
N VAL A 145 -13.38 -14.07 -3.20
CA VAL A 145 -12.37 -14.73 -2.37
C VAL A 145 -10.98 -14.63 -3.02
N ALA A 146 -10.86 -14.88 -4.32
CA ALA A 146 -9.60 -14.77 -5.04
C ALA A 146 -9.03 -13.34 -4.99
N ALA A 147 -9.88 -12.33 -5.20
CA ALA A 147 -9.51 -10.92 -5.09
C ALA A 147 -8.96 -10.59 -3.69
N MET A 148 -9.64 -11.02 -2.63
CA MET A 148 -9.22 -10.75 -1.25
C MET A 148 -7.95 -11.51 -0.83
N VAL A 149 -7.73 -12.72 -1.36
CA VAL A 149 -6.47 -13.46 -1.15
C VAL A 149 -5.30 -12.71 -1.81
N GLY A 150 -5.48 -12.25 -3.05
CA GLY A 150 -4.48 -11.45 -3.75
C GLY A 150 -4.18 -10.14 -3.01
N TYR A 151 -5.22 -9.46 -2.55
CA TYR A 151 -5.08 -8.22 -1.78
C TYR A 151 -4.29 -8.43 -0.49
N HIS A 152 -4.61 -9.49 0.27
CA HIS A 152 -3.91 -9.79 1.51
C HIS A 152 -2.44 -10.13 1.29
N ALA A 153 -2.12 -10.93 0.26
CA ALA A 153 -0.74 -11.23 -0.09
C ALA A 153 0.04 -9.95 -0.43
N GLY A 154 -0.56 -9.05 -1.22
CA GLY A 154 -0.02 -7.73 -1.52
C GLY A 154 0.24 -6.90 -0.26
N ALA A 155 -0.76 -6.74 0.61
CA ALA A 155 -0.64 -6.00 1.85
C ALA A 155 0.45 -6.56 2.79
N MET A 156 0.55 -7.89 2.89
CA MET A 156 1.58 -8.56 3.68
C MET A 156 3.00 -8.31 3.14
N SER A 157 3.16 -8.30 1.81
CA SER A 157 4.45 -8.00 1.17
C SER A 157 4.91 -6.56 1.45
N VAL A 158 3.97 -5.60 1.43
CA VAL A 158 4.23 -4.20 1.77
C VAL A 158 4.66 -4.08 3.23
N ALA A 159 3.90 -4.68 4.14
CA ALA A 159 4.20 -4.65 5.57
C ALA A 159 5.57 -5.28 5.90
N ALA A 160 5.92 -6.39 5.25
CA ALA A 160 7.21 -7.04 5.42
C ALA A 160 8.38 -6.14 4.95
N THR A 161 8.21 -5.44 3.84
CA THR A 161 9.23 -4.53 3.29
C THR A 161 9.44 -3.32 4.18
N LEU A 162 8.37 -2.68 4.64
CA LEU A 162 8.46 -1.54 5.57
C LEU A 162 9.13 -1.90 6.89
N ARG A 163 8.81 -3.07 7.47
CA ARG A 163 9.45 -3.57 8.70
C ARG A 163 10.96 -3.77 8.54
N ARG A 164 11.41 -4.23 7.36
CA ARG A 164 12.83 -4.41 7.09
C ARG A 164 13.56 -3.06 7.07
N ASN A 165 12.93 -2.02 6.52
CA ASN A 165 13.53 -0.71 6.35
C ASN A 165 13.67 0.07 7.67
N SER A 166 12.81 -0.17 8.67
CA SER A 166 12.86 0.54 9.96
C SER A 166 13.99 0.10 10.90
N LEU A 167 14.69 -1.01 10.59
CA LEU A 167 15.73 -1.57 11.45
C LEU A 167 17.15 -1.02 11.19
N VAL A 168 17.31 -0.11 10.22
CA VAL A 168 18.63 0.12 9.58
C VAL A 168 19.44 1.31 10.11
N THR A 169 18.89 2.33 10.78
CA THR A 169 19.73 3.45 11.25
C THR A 169 19.29 4.10 12.58
N PRO A 170 20.02 3.86 13.67
CA PRO A 170 19.97 4.73 14.84
C PRO A 170 20.46 6.14 14.48
N ARG A 171 19.88 7.17 15.08
CA ARG A 171 20.39 8.54 14.99
C ARG A 171 21.80 8.58 15.59
N PRO A 172 22.79 9.21 14.93
CA PRO A 172 24.10 9.40 15.53
C PRO A 172 23.96 10.21 16.83
N ARG A 173 24.74 9.84 17.86
CA ARG A 173 24.75 10.48 19.18
C ARG A 173 25.59 11.75 19.16
#